data_AF-A0A2V5RDW2-F1
#
_entry.id   AF-A0A2V5RDW2-F1
#
_cell.length_a   1.000
_cell.length_b   1.000
_cell.length_c   1.000
_cell.angle_alpha   90.00
_cell.angle_beta   90.00
_cell.angle_gamma   90.00
#
_symmetry.space_group_name_H-M   'P 1'
#
loop_
_entity.id
_entity.type
_entity.pdbx_description
1 polymer ?
#
loop_
_entity_poly.entity_id
_entity_poly.type
_entity_poly.pdbx_seq_one_letter_code
_entity_poly.pdbx_strand_id
1 'polypeptide(L)'
;MLADPIGGQMKLFCILALAFVADCCIGAEPTWNPADAVKEAEQDIRSGNIKFYWAGSIAVRPVGVPFEVAKKYPRADAGVGCVTNDIPLRERQEEYARRYNEKIYAYITQKH
;
A
#
# COMPACT_ATOMS: atom_id res chain seq x y z
N MET A 1 -32.27 -0.88 50.05
CA MET A 1 -30.96 -0.32 49.67
C MET A 1 -30.01 -1.49 49.48
N LEU A 2 -29.90 -2.01 48.25
CA LEU A 2 -28.91 -3.03 47.88
C LEU A 2 -28.36 -2.61 46.52
N ALA A 3 -27.03 -2.49 46.46
CA ALA A 3 -26.26 -1.94 45.36
C ALA A 3 -26.00 -3.00 44.29
N ASP A 4 -26.07 -2.58 43.03
CA ASP A 4 -25.62 -3.33 41.85
C ASP A 4 -24.10 -3.56 41.87
N PRO A 5 -23.62 -4.69 41.31
CA PRO A 5 -22.26 -4.75 40.78
C PRO A 5 -22.27 -5.18 39.31
N ILE A 6 -22.64 -4.26 38.41
CA ILE A 6 -22.36 -4.37 36.97
C ILE A 6 -21.26 -3.36 36.63
N GLY A 7 -20.04 -3.56 37.16
CA GLY A 7 -18.98 -2.55 37.05
C GLY A 7 -17.57 -3.06 36.72
N GLY A 8 -17.38 -4.38 36.65
CA GLY A 8 -16.05 -4.99 36.47
C GLY A 8 -15.76 -5.52 35.06
N GLN A 9 -16.75 -6.11 34.39
CA GLN A 9 -16.51 -6.83 33.12
C GLN A 9 -16.36 -5.92 31.88
N MET A 10 -17.12 -4.83 31.76
CA MET A 10 -17.03 -3.92 30.60
C MET A 10 -15.64 -3.30 30.43
N LYS A 11 -14.94 -3.00 31.53
CA LYS A 11 -13.61 -2.37 31.48
C LYS A 11 -12.56 -3.31 30.89
N LEU A 12 -12.65 -4.61 31.18
CA LEU A 12 -11.66 -5.59 30.71
C LEU A 12 -11.81 -5.88 29.20
N PHE A 13 -13.04 -5.91 28.69
CA PHE A 13 -13.30 -6.04 27.26
C PHE A 13 -12.87 -4.80 26.46
N CYS A 14 -13.06 -3.60 27.00
CA CYS A 14 -12.59 -2.36 26.35
C CYS A 14 -11.06 -2.32 26.22
N ILE A 15 -10.32 -2.83 27.22
CA ILE A 15 -8.85 -2.84 27.19
C ILE A 15 -8.32 -3.84 26.15
N LEU A 16 -8.94 -5.03 26.04
CA LEU A 16 -8.58 -6.01 25.02
C LEU A 16 -8.91 -5.53 23.59
N ALA A 17 -10.02 -4.79 23.41
CA ALA A 17 -10.38 -4.21 22.13
C ALA A 17 -9.42 -3.08 21.68
N LEU A 18 -8.88 -2.28 22.62
CA LEU A 18 -7.93 -1.22 22.32
C LEU A 18 -6.55 -1.74 21.90
N ALA A 19 -6.10 -2.88 22.44
CA ALA A 19 -4.83 -3.48 22.05
C ALA A 19 -4.83 -4.05 20.61
N PHE A 20 -6.00 -4.45 20.10
CA PHE A 20 -6.14 -5.00 18.74
C PHE A 20 -6.15 -3.91 17.64
N VAL A 21 -6.45 -2.66 18.00
CA VAL A 21 -6.50 -1.52 17.07
C VAL A 21 -5.15 -0.77 17.02
N ALA A 22 -4.23 -1.03 17.94
CA ALA A 22 -2.92 -0.35 17.97
C ALA A 22 -1.91 -0.89 16.94
N ASP A 23 -2.21 -1.96 16.22
CA ASP A 23 -1.45 -2.41 15.05
C ASP A 23 -1.91 -1.67 13.77
N CYS A 24 -2.26 -0.39 13.91
CA CYS A 24 -2.54 0.52 12.82
C CYS A 24 -1.24 0.77 12.02
N CYS A 25 -0.92 -0.18 11.15
CA CYS A 25 -0.50 0.01 9.77
C CYS A 25 0.36 1.24 9.47
N ILE A 26 1.46 1.44 10.18
CA ILE A 26 2.57 2.20 9.62
C ILE A 26 3.26 1.26 8.65
N GLY A 27 2.72 1.15 7.44
CA GLY A 27 3.44 0.55 6.32
C GLY A 27 4.73 1.34 6.16
N ALA A 28 5.86 0.72 6.50
CA ALA A 28 7.16 1.33 6.28
C ALA A 28 7.24 1.78 4.81
N GLU A 29 7.71 3.01 4.58
CA GLU A 29 7.92 3.47 3.21
C GLU A 29 8.80 2.45 2.48
N PRO A 30 8.51 2.15 1.20
CA PRO A 30 9.33 1.22 0.45
C PRO A 30 10.77 1.67 0.49
N THR A 31 11.70 0.73 0.66
CA THR A 31 13.15 0.98 0.57
C THR A 31 13.58 1.46 -0.83
N TRP A 32 12.64 1.48 -1.78
CA TRP A 32 12.83 1.72 -3.21
C TRP A 32 13.88 0.80 -3.82
N ASN A 33 14.10 -0.35 -3.20
CA ASN A 33 14.95 -1.41 -3.73
C ASN A 33 14.14 -2.22 -4.75
N PRO A 34 14.51 -2.22 -6.05
CA PRO A 34 13.74 -2.93 -7.07
C PRO A 34 13.58 -4.44 -6.83
N ALA A 35 14.43 -5.05 -5.99
CA ALA A 35 14.28 -6.46 -5.60
C ALA A 35 13.06 -6.69 -4.68
N ASP A 36 12.72 -5.71 -3.85
CA ASP A 36 11.61 -5.81 -2.90
C ASP A 36 10.24 -5.61 -3.60
N ALA A 37 10.21 -4.92 -4.74
CA ALA A 37 9.00 -4.64 -5.51
C ALA A 37 8.20 -5.89 -5.89
N VAL A 38 8.88 -6.93 -6.37
CA VAL A 38 8.21 -8.19 -6.77
C VAL A 38 7.68 -8.92 -5.55
N LYS A 39 8.44 -8.93 -4.44
CA LYS A 39 8.02 -9.57 -3.19
C LYS A 39 6.78 -8.89 -2.60
N GLU A 40 6.73 -7.56 -2.62
CA GLU A 40 5.57 -6.78 -2.23
C GLU A 40 4.36 -7.11 -3.12
N ALA A 41 4.54 -7.10 -4.46
CA ALA A 41 3.46 -7.43 -5.39
C ALA A 41 2.88 -8.83 -5.12
N GLU A 42 3.72 -9.82 -4.85
CA GLU A 42 3.27 -11.17 -4.51
C GLU A 42 2.54 -11.23 -3.17
N GLN A 43 2.97 -10.45 -2.17
CA GLN A 43 2.26 -10.34 -0.90
C GLN A 43 0.90 -9.67 -1.05
N ASP A 44 0.82 -8.59 -1.83
CA ASP A 44 -0.41 -7.87 -2.11
C ASP A 44 -1.38 -8.74 -2.93
N ILE A 45 -0.88 -9.54 -3.89
CA ILE A 45 -1.67 -10.55 -4.59
C ILE A 45 -2.26 -11.57 -3.63
N ARG A 46 -1.44 -12.14 -2.72
CA ARG A 46 -1.91 -13.15 -1.75
C ARG A 46 -2.93 -12.61 -0.76
N SER A 47 -2.76 -11.36 -0.33
CA SER A 47 -3.63 -10.69 0.63
C SER A 47 -4.85 -10.01 0.00
N GLY A 48 -4.88 -9.88 -1.33
CA GLY A 48 -5.93 -9.16 -2.07
C GLY A 48 -5.80 -7.63 -2.02
N ASN A 49 -4.69 -7.10 -1.49
CA ASN A 49 -4.42 -5.68 -1.35
C ASN A 49 -3.86 -5.06 -2.64
N ILE A 50 -4.57 -5.27 -3.76
CA ILE A 50 -4.12 -4.81 -5.08
C ILE A 50 -4.13 -3.29 -5.16
N LYS A 51 -3.02 -2.71 -5.63
CA LYS A 51 -2.85 -1.29 -5.92
C LYS A 51 -1.97 -1.10 -7.15
N PHE A 52 -1.81 0.14 -7.61
CA PHE A 52 -0.82 0.51 -8.62
C PHE A 52 0.01 1.69 -8.14
N TYR A 53 1.31 1.66 -8.45
CA TYR A 53 2.22 2.78 -8.23
C TYR A 53 2.18 3.79 -9.38
N TRP A 54 2.14 5.06 -9.02
CA TRP A 54 2.08 6.19 -9.95
C TRP A 54 3.29 7.09 -9.73
N ALA A 55 3.82 7.67 -10.81
CA ALA A 55 4.96 8.58 -10.76
C ALA A 55 4.70 9.81 -11.64
N GLY A 56 5.41 10.89 -11.36
CA GLY A 56 5.38 12.11 -12.15
C GLY A 56 5.14 13.36 -11.31
N SER A 57 5.54 14.52 -11.85
CA SER A 57 5.40 15.81 -11.18
C SER A 57 4.14 16.57 -11.63
N ILE A 58 4.05 16.87 -12.93
CA ILE A 58 2.94 17.61 -13.53
C ILE A 58 1.87 16.64 -14.08
N ALA A 59 2.31 15.59 -14.77
CA ALA A 59 1.44 14.57 -15.35
C ALA A 59 1.70 13.24 -14.65
N VAL A 60 1.01 13.03 -13.53
CA VAL A 60 1.12 11.80 -12.74
C VAL A 60 0.43 10.65 -13.49
N ARG A 61 1.17 9.58 -13.76
CA ARG A 61 0.66 8.40 -14.50
C ARG A 61 1.07 7.10 -13.82
N PRO A 62 0.30 6.02 -14.01
CA PRO A 62 0.71 4.71 -13.55
C PRO A 62 1.94 4.26 -14.35
N VAL A 63 2.93 3.72 -13.64
CA VAL A 63 4.20 3.35 -14.25
C VAL A 63 4.05 2.01 -14.99
N GLY A 64 4.38 1.99 -16.28
CA GLY A 64 4.52 0.74 -17.06
C GLY A 64 3.22 -0.01 -17.40
N VAL A 65 2.04 0.53 -17.08
CA VAL A 65 0.75 -0.16 -17.29
C VAL A 65 -0.33 0.76 -17.87
N PRO A 66 -1.38 0.23 -18.53
CA PRO A 66 -2.46 1.05 -19.08
C PRO A 66 -3.22 1.85 -18.01
N PHE A 67 -3.40 3.14 -18.27
CA PHE A 67 -4.14 4.05 -17.39
C PHE A 67 -5.57 3.56 -17.09
N GLU A 68 -6.27 3.09 -18.12
CA GLU A 68 -7.65 2.61 -18.02
C GLU A 68 -7.81 1.41 -17.09
N VAL A 69 -6.75 0.64 -16.89
CA VAL A 69 -6.75 -0.48 -15.95
C VAL A 69 -6.38 0.01 -14.56
N ALA A 70 -5.25 0.72 -14.42
CA ALA A 70 -4.74 1.14 -13.12
C ALA A 70 -5.68 2.09 -12.37
N LYS A 71 -6.43 2.95 -13.07
CA LYS A 71 -7.37 3.90 -12.46
C LYS A 71 -8.54 3.26 -11.69
N LYS A 72 -8.76 1.95 -11.88
CA LYS A 72 -9.83 1.19 -11.22
C LYS A 72 -9.42 0.69 -9.83
N TYR A 73 -8.16 0.85 -9.45
CA TYR A 73 -7.58 0.32 -8.23
C TYR A 73 -7.00 1.45 -7.35
N PRO A 74 -6.78 1.19 -6.05
CA PRO A 74 -6.04 2.10 -5.18
C PRO A 74 -4.70 2.53 -5.80
N ARG A 75 -4.37 3.80 -5.59
CA ARG A 75 -3.12 4.43 -6.04
C ARG A 75 -2.13 4.51 -4.88
N ALA A 76 -0.89 4.14 -5.15
CA ALA A 76 0.27 4.45 -4.31
C ALA A 76 1.22 5.38 -5.09
N ASP A 77 1.90 6.28 -4.37
CA ASP A 77 2.78 7.27 -5.00
C ASP A 77 4.23 6.79 -4.94
N ALA A 78 4.90 6.79 -6.09
CA ALA A 78 6.32 6.50 -6.26
C ALA A 78 6.98 7.71 -6.94
N GLY A 79 7.30 8.74 -6.13
CA GLY A 79 7.89 9.98 -6.64
C GLY A 79 6.86 10.92 -7.27
N VAL A 80 5.69 11.07 -6.65
CA VAL A 80 4.72 12.10 -7.01
C VAL A 80 4.97 13.37 -6.20
N GLY A 81 5.04 14.52 -6.88
CA GLY A 81 5.21 15.82 -6.23
C GLY A 81 6.13 16.75 -6.99
N CYS A 82 6.65 17.77 -6.30
CA CYS A 82 7.64 18.70 -6.88
C CYS A 82 8.82 17.93 -7.47
N VAL A 83 9.39 18.46 -8.56
CA VAL A 83 10.55 17.88 -9.25
C VAL A 83 11.62 17.53 -8.21
N THR A 84 11.82 16.24 -7.96
CA THR A 84 12.92 15.82 -7.09
C THR A 84 14.22 16.03 -7.86
N ASN A 85 15.14 16.81 -7.29
CA ASN A 85 16.49 16.97 -7.85
C ASN A 85 17.35 15.73 -7.61
N ASP A 86 16.88 14.78 -6.79
CA ASP A 86 17.51 13.48 -6.56
C ASP A 86 17.13 12.50 -7.69
N ILE A 87 17.84 12.61 -8.80
CA ILE A 87 17.66 11.74 -9.97
C ILE A 87 17.83 10.25 -9.62
N PRO A 88 18.86 9.82 -8.86
CA PRO A 88 19.00 8.42 -8.46
C PRO A 88 17.84 7.88 -7.63
N LEU A 89 17.24 8.69 -6.74
CA LEU A 89 16.04 8.28 -6.01
C LEU A 89 14.85 8.09 -6.95
N ARG A 90 14.64 9.04 -7.88
CA ARG A 90 13.55 8.96 -8.86
C ARG A 90 13.65 7.71 -9.73
N GLU A 91 14.84 7.40 -10.23
CA GLU A 91 15.07 6.19 -11.04
C GLU A 91 14.77 4.91 -10.24
N ARG A 92 15.16 4.86 -8.96
CA ARG A 92 14.83 3.74 -8.08
C ARG A 92 13.31 3.61 -7.84
N GLN A 93 12.62 4.72 -7.61
CA GLN A 93 11.16 4.75 -7.44
C GLN A 93 10.42 4.30 -8.70
N GLU A 94 10.82 4.79 -9.88
CA GLU A 94 10.22 4.41 -11.16
C GLU A 94 10.47 2.93 -11.48
N GLU A 95 11.69 2.43 -11.28
CA GLU A 95 12.00 1.01 -11.51
C GLU A 95 11.28 0.09 -10.52
N TYR A 96 11.16 0.51 -9.25
CA TYR A 96 10.35 -0.17 -8.25
C TYR A 96 8.89 -0.28 -8.71
N ALA A 97 8.28 0.86 -9.04
CA ALA A 97 6.91 0.96 -9.49
C ALA A 97 6.65 0.12 -10.74
N ARG A 98 7.58 0.14 -11.71
CA ARG A 98 7.50 -0.65 -12.94
C ARG A 98 7.42 -2.14 -12.64
N ARG A 99 8.35 -2.68 -11.84
CA ARG A 99 8.39 -4.12 -11.52
C ARG A 99 7.17 -4.57 -10.72
N TYR A 100 6.75 -3.78 -9.75
CA TYR A 100 5.55 -4.06 -8.97
C TYR A 100 4.30 -4.09 -9.89
N ASN A 101 4.09 -3.00 -10.65
CA ASN A 101 2.91 -2.85 -11.49
C ASN A 101 2.84 -3.92 -12.60
N GLU A 102 3.97 -4.29 -13.19
CA GLU A 102 4.05 -5.36 -14.19
C GLU A 102 3.54 -6.69 -13.62
N LYS A 103 3.96 -7.05 -12.40
CA LYS A 103 3.53 -8.28 -11.72
C LYS A 103 2.03 -8.25 -11.37
N ILE A 104 1.53 -7.14 -10.83
CA ILE A 104 0.11 -6.96 -10.54
C ILE A 104 -0.72 -7.04 -11.82
N TYR A 105 -0.29 -6.35 -12.88
CA TYR A 105 -0.99 -6.31 -14.15
C TYR A 105 -1.08 -7.69 -14.80
N ALA A 106 0.00 -8.46 -14.78
CA ALA A 106 0.00 -9.84 -15.23
C ALA A 106 -1.00 -10.71 -14.44
N TYR A 107 -1.05 -10.57 -13.11
CA TYR A 107 -2.00 -11.30 -12.27
C TYR A 107 -3.46 -10.98 -12.61
N ILE A 108 -3.81 -9.70 -12.69
CA ILE A 108 -5.21 -9.31 -12.92
C ILE A 108 -5.68 -9.61 -14.34
N THR A 109 -4.78 -9.60 -15.34
CA THR A 109 -5.13 -9.92 -16.73
C THR A 109 -5.31 -11.42 -16.97
N GLN A 110 -4.61 -12.28 -16.22
CA GLN A 110 -4.79 -13.74 -16.28
C GLN A 110 -6.05 -14.23 -15.57
N LYS A 111 -6.63 -13.44 -14.65
CA LYS A 111 -7.84 -13.81 -13.91
C LYS A 111 -9.13 -13.65 -14.74
N HIS A 112 -9.04 -13.06 -15.93
CA HIS A 112 -10.16 -12.79 -16.82
C HIS A 112 -10.33 -13.83 -17.92
#